data_AF-A0A1R1LI18-F1
#
_entry.id   AF-A0A1R1LI18-F1
#
_cell.length_a   1.000
_cell.length_b   1.000
_cell.length_c   1.000
_cell.angle_alpha   90.00
_cell.angle_beta   90.00
_cell.angle_gamma   90.00
#
_symmetry.space_group_name_H-M   'P 1'
#
loop_
_entity.id
_entity.type
_entity.pdbx_description
1 polymer ?
#
loop_
_entity_poly.entity_id
_entity_poly.type
_entity_poly.pdbx_seq_one_letter_code
_entity_poly.pdbx_strand_id
1 'polypeptide(L)'
;MDGKKVLNCLILLVVIFGLISCQESETELSDPPAPNSVPSGSVWVGGLDGGVFVFITKPSEYPKHLYEGEIHYVSGDLSYKGKLEIFPKEQPNIDFNVKSSFEGWDGDTLYLINDFYLKIYEP
;
A
#
# COMPACT_ATOMS: atom_id res chain seq x y z
N MET A 1 22.24 46.89 -27.23
CA MET A 1 22.36 45.70 -26.37
C MET A 1 22.10 44.50 -27.26
N ASP A 2 23.11 43.63 -27.42
CA ASP A 2 23.15 42.60 -28.45
C ASP A 2 22.10 41.51 -28.15
N GLY A 3 21.10 41.33 -29.02
CA GLY A 3 19.93 40.48 -28.74
C GLY A 3 20.27 39.02 -28.42
N LYS A 4 21.43 38.54 -28.90
CA LYS A 4 21.99 37.23 -28.57
C LYS A 4 22.39 37.10 -27.08
N LYS A 5 22.85 38.19 -26.46
CA LYS A 5 23.21 38.23 -25.03
C LYS A 5 21.97 38.18 -24.14
N VAL A 6 20.87 38.81 -24.58
CA VAL A 6 19.58 38.79 -23.86
C VAL A 6 18.93 37.41 -23.95
N LEU A 7 18.97 36.78 -25.13
CA LEU A 7 18.43 35.42 -25.34
C LEU A 7 19.21 34.36 -24.54
N ASN A 8 20.55 34.46 -24.51
CA ASN A 8 21.38 33.55 -23.72
C ASN A 8 21.16 33.72 -22.20
N CYS A 9 20.87 34.94 -21.73
CA CYS A 9 20.55 35.20 -20.34
C CYS A 9 19.18 34.61 -19.95
N LEU A 10 18.20 34.68 -20.86
CA LEU A 10 16.86 34.14 -20.66
C LEU A 10 16.87 32.59 -20.58
N ILE A 11 17.64 31.94 -21.44
CA ILE A 11 17.79 30.47 -21.44
C ILE A 11 18.48 29.99 -20.16
N LEU A 12 19.51 30.70 -19.70
CA LEU A 12 20.19 30.38 -18.44
C LEU A 12 19.25 30.51 -17.23
N LEU A 13 18.36 31.50 -17.23
CA LEU A 13 17.38 31.69 -16.16
C LEU A 13 16.37 30.53 -16.08
N VAL A 14 15.87 30.05 -17.23
CA VAL A 14 14.92 28.91 -17.30
C VAL A 14 15.56 27.60 -16.82
N VAL A 15 16.84 27.37 -17.11
CA VAL A 15 17.57 26.18 -16.64
C VAL A 15 17.79 26.21 -15.12
N ILE A 16 18.03 27.38 -14.53
CA ILE A 16 18.20 27.53 -13.07
C ILE A 16 16.88 27.29 -12.33
N PHE A 17 15.74 27.74 -12.87
CA PHE A 17 14.42 27.48 -12.27
C PHE A 17 13.96 26.01 -12.41
N GLY A 18 14.48 25.26 -13.38
CA GLY A 18 14.14 23.84 -13.57
C GLY A 18 14.78 22.88 -12.55
N LEU A 19 15.82 23.29 -11.83
CA LEU A 19 16.57 22.42 -10.91
C LEU A 19 16.12 22.51 -9.45
N ILE A 20 15.14 23.36 -9.11
CA ILE A 20 14.70 23.58 -7.72
C ILE A 20 13.53 22.68 -7.31
N SER A 21 12.90 21.94 -8.24
CA SER A 21 11.68 21.16 -7.96
C SER A 21 11.92 19.65 -7.85
N CYS A 22 12.88 19.21 -7.05
CA CYS A 22 12.92 17.81 -6.61
C CYS A 22 13.50 17.71 -5.19
N GLN A 23 12.90 18.42 -4.26
CA GLN A 23 12.89 17.95 -2.87
C GLN A 23 11.56 17.24 -2.68
N GLU A 24 11.57 15.91 -2.80
CA GLU A 24 10.60 15.08 -2.11
C GLU A 24 10.76 15.41 -0.63
N SER A 25 9.97 16.38 -0.15
CA SER A 25 9.74 16.52 1.26
C SER A 25 8.83 15.35 1.62
N GLU A 26 9.43 14.19 1.87
CA GLU A 26 8.82 13.08 2.59
C GLU A 26 8.51 13.60 3.99
N THR A 27 7.44 14.39 4.09
CA THR A 27 6.73 14.52 5.34
C THR A 27 6.17 13.12 5.54
N GLU A 28 6.88 12.30 6.32
CA GLU A 28 6.40 10.98 6.72
C GLU A 28 5.12 11.19 7.52
N LEU A 29 4.00 11.25 6.79
CA LEU A 29 2.68 11.24 7.36
C LEU A 29 2.50 9.84 7.92
N SER A 30 2.53 9.77 9.26
CA SER A 30 2.35 8.54 9.99
C SER A 30 0.99 7.92 9.66
N ASP A 31 0.96 6.59 9.59
CA ASP A 31 -0.27 5.83 9.42
C ASP A 31 -1.35 6.21 10.45
N PRO A 32 -2.64 6.14 10.06
CA PRO A 32 -3.71 6.41 10.99
C PRO A 32 -3.67 5.41 12.15
N PRO A 33 -3.99 5.85 13.39
CA PRO A 33 -4.09 4.92 14.50
C PRO A 33 -5.26 3.95 14.29
N ALA A 34 -5.03 2.66 14.55
CA ALA A 34 -6.08 1.65 14.46
C ALA A 34 -7.16 1.86 15.54
N PRO A 35 -8.46 1.90 15.18
CA PRO A 35 -9.56 1.90 16.14
C PRO A 35 -9.58 0.65 17.00
N ASN A 36 -10.19 0.72 18.20
CA ASN A 36 -10.30 -0.42 19.12
C ASN A 36 -11.10 -1.62 18.56
N SER A 37 -11.90 -1.40 17.52
CA SER A 37 -12.66 -2.46 16.84
C SER A 37 -11.80 -3.27 15.86
N VAL A 38 -10.62 -2.77 15.48
CA VAL A 38 -9.70 -3.43 14.56
C VAL A 38 -8.83 -4.43 15.34
N PRO A 39 -8.65 -5.67 14.85
CA PRO A 39 -7.81 -6.67 15.50
C PRO A 39 -6.38 -6.16 15.77
N SER A 40 -5.84 -6.50 16.94
CA SER A 40 -4.44 -6.20 17.27
C SER A 40 -3.49 -6.91 16.31
N GLY A 41 -2.53 -6.18 15.75
CA GLY A 41 -1.61 -6.70 14.73
C GLY A 41 -2.09 -6.46 13.29
N SER A 42 -3.21 -5.77 13.11
CA SER A 42 -3.61 -5.29 11.78
C SER A 42 -2.62 -4.27 11.24
N VAL A 43 -2.39 -4.31 9.93
CA VAL A 43 -1.48 -3.44 9.20
C VAL A 43 -2.28 -2.43 8.38
N TRP A 44 -1.89 -1.16 8.39
CA TRP A 44 -2.47 -0.16 7.49
C TRP A 44 -1.95 -0.38 6.06
N VAL A 45 -2.86 -0.74 5.16
CA VAL A 45 -2.61 -0.94 3.73
C VAL A 45 -3.32 0.18 2.97
N GLY A 46 -2.54 1.19 2.58
CA GLY A 46 -3.02 2.36 1.86
C GLY A 46 -2.06 3.54 1.94
N GLY A 47 -2.50 4.68 1.42
CA GLY A 47 -1.74 5.92 1.36
C GLY A 47 -2.49 7.09 1.97
N LEU A 48 -2.07 8.31 1.61
CA LEU A 48 -2.65 9.56 2.05
C LEU A 48 -4.16 9.66 1.74
N ASP A 49 -4.54 9.17 0.56
CA ASP A 49 -5.90 9.30 0.03
C ASP A 49 -6.87 8.25 0.58
N GLY A 50 -6.37 7.31 1.40
CA GLY A 50 -7.17 6.28 2.03
C GLY A 50 -6.51 4.91 2.04
N GLY A 51 -7.16 3.98 2.70
CA GLY A 51 -6.67 2.63 2.93
C GLY A 51 -7.57 1.83 3.86
N VAL A 52 -7.08 0.66 4.22
CA VAL A 52 -7.74 -0.29 5.11
C VAL A 52 -6.76 -0.87 6.12
N PHE A 53 -7.27 -1.31 7.26
CA PHE A 53 -6.53 -2.17 8.17
C PHE A 53 -6.73 -3.62 7.77
N VAL A 54 -5.62 -4.36 7.63
CA VAL A 54 -5.61 -5.75 7.16
C VAL A 54 -5.05 -6.65 8.24
N PHE A 55 -5.79 -7.69 8.58
CA PHE A 55 -5.38 -8.76 9.47
C PHE A 55 -5.46 -10.10 8.76
N ILE A 56 -4.31 -10.76 8.58
CA ILE A 56 -4.23 -12.07 7.92
C ILE A 56 -3.75 -13.11 8.93
N THR A 57 -4.45 -14.24 8.98
CA THR A 57 -4.03 -15.40 9.76
C THR A 57 -4.03 -16.66 8.92
N LYS A 58 -3.30 -17.68 9.40
CA LYS A 58 -3.22 -18.99 8.76
C LYS A 58 -3.77 -20.07 9.70
N PRO A 59 -5.09 -20.38 9.62
CA PRO A 59 -5.64 -21.51 10.35
C PRO A 59 -4.96 -22.83 9.96
N SER A 60 -4.77 -23.72 10.92
CA SER A 60 -4.05 -24.99 10.75
C SER A 60 -4.80 -25.99 9.84
N GLU A 61 -6.11 -25.85 9.78
CA GLU A 61 -7.04 -26.65 8.99
C GLU A 61 -7.11 -26.19 7.53
N TYR A 62 -6.58 -25.00 7.21
CA TYR A 62 -6.64 -24.45 5.87
C TYR A 62 -5.56 -25.08 4.96
N PRO A 63 -5.91 -25.44 3.71
CA PRO A 63 -4.94 -25.77 2.67
C PRO A 63 -3.85 -24.70 2.55
N LYS A 64 -2.65 -25.05 2.08
CA LYS A 64 -1.51 -24.11 1.99
C LYS A 64 -1.83 -22.80 1.26
N HIS A 65 -2.73 -22.83 0.28
CA HIS A 65 -3.12 -21.66 -0.50
C HIS A 65 -4.25 -20.81 0.11
N LEU A 66 -4.88 -21.23 1.23
CA LEU A 66 -5.99 -20.48 1.85
C LEU A 66 -5.57 -19.80 3.15
N TYR A 67 -5.97 -18.56 3.32
CA TYR A 67 -5.73 -17.74 4.50
C TYR A 67 -7.07 -17.22 5.03
N GLU A 68 -7.12 -16.84 6.30
CA GLU A 68 -8.26 -16.10 6.84
C GLU A 68 -7.89 -14.62 6.87
N GLY A 69 -8.71 -13.79 6.24
CA GLY A 69 -8.53 -12.34 6.19
C GLY A 69 -9.66 -11.59 6.88
N GLU A 70 -9.30 -10.51 7.56
CA GLU A 70 -10.22 -9.56 8.17
C GLU A 70 -9.74 -8.15 7.81
N ILE A 71 -10.58 -7.39 7.11
CA ILE A 71 -10.27 -6.09 6.51
C ILE A 71 -11.25 -5.06 7.05
N HIS A 72 -10.74 -3.96 7.61
CA HIS A 72 -11.52 -2.88 8.19
C HIS A 72 -11.21 -1.56 7.50
N TYR A 73 -12.23 -0.71 7.36
CA TYR A 73 -12.02 0.68 6.98
C TYR A 73 -11.32 1.46 8.10
N VAL A 74 -10.83 2.66 7.77
CA VAL A 74 -10.24 3.59 8.75
C VAL A 74 -11.20 3.94 9.90
N SER A 75 -12.52 3.89 9.67
CA SER A 75 -13.55 4.06 10.71
C SER A 75 -13.58 2.92 11.73
N GLY A 76 -12.97 1.77 11.40
CA GLY A 76 -13.04 0.54 12.17
C GLY A 76 -14.18 -0.39 11.74
N ASP A 77 -15.01 0.03 10.79
CA ASP A 77 -16.09 -0.80 10.24
C ASP A 77 -15.52 -1.96 9.42
N LEU A 78 -16.16 -3.12 9.52
CA LEU A 78 -15.76 -4.31 8.78
C LEU A 78 -16.09 -4.14 7.28
N SER A 79 -15.06 -4.25 6.44
CA SER A 79 -15.19 -4.28 4.98
C SER A 79 -15.33 -5.73 4.49
N TYR A 80 -14.47 -6.62 5.00
CA TYR A 80 -14.46 -8.03 4.61
C TYR A 80 -13.99 -8.92 5.75
N LYS A 81 -14.58 -10.12 5.86
CA LYS A 81 -14.09 -11.20 6.72
C LYS A 81 -14.34 -12.55 6.07
N GLY A 82 -13.29 -13.35 5.89
CA GLY A 82 -13.41 -14.69 5.37
C GLY A 82 -12.14 -15.20 4.70
N LYS A 83 -12.32 -16.24 3.87
CA LYS A 83 -11.21 -16.94 3.21
C LYS A 83 -10.62 -16.12 2.07
N LEU A 84 -9.29 -16.10 2.00
CA LEU A 84 -8.54 -15.54 0.89
C LEU A 84 -7.68 -16.64 0.27
N GLU A 85 -7.63 -16.73 -1.05
CA GLU A 85 -6.74 -17.63 -1.79
C GLU A 85 -5.51 -16.87 -2.28
N ILE A 86 -4.31 -17.40 -2.02
CA ILE A 86 -3.04 -16.85 -2.48
C ILE A 86 -2.74 -17.27 -3.92
N PHE A 87 -2.22 -16.33 -4.68
CA PHE A 87 -1.74 -16.52 -6.04
C PHE A 87 -0.33 -15.93 -6.20
N PRO A 88 0.58 -16.61 -6.92
CA PRO A 88 0.46 -18.01 -7.35
C PRO A 88 0.23 -18.96 -6.16
N LYS A 89 -0.29 -20.18 -6.40
CA LYS A 89 -0.69 -21.17 -5.36
C LYS A 89 0.51 -21.83 -4.65
N GLU A 90 1.53 -21.04 -4.38
CA GLU A 90 2.73 -21.37 -3.64
C GLU A 90 2.59 -20.78 -2.24
N GLN A 91 3.41 -21.25 -1.29
CA GLN A 91 3.42 -20.67 0.04
C GLN A 91 4.36 -19.46 0.02
N PRO A 92 3.85 -18.22 0.10
CA PRO A 92 4.71 -17.05 0.11
C PRO A 92 5.56 -17.02 1.38
N ASN A 93 6.82 -16.62 1.25
CA ASN A 93 7.63 -16.21 2.40
C ASN A 93 7.35 -14.73 2.72
N ILE A 94 6.12 -14.45 3.13
CA ILE A 94 5.62 -13.10 3.42
C ILE A 94 5.24 -13.01 4.90
N ASP A 95 5.69 -11.96 5.57
CA ASP A 95 5.24 -11.60 6.92
C ASP A 95 4.07 -10.63 6.83
N PHE A 96 2.86 -11.11 7.13
CA PHE A 96 1.64 -10.32 7.07
C PHE A 96 1.51 -9.28 8.19
N ASN A 97 2.45 -9.23 9.15
CA ASN A 97 2.46 -8.21 10.21
C ASN A 97 3.29 -6.97 9.84
N VAL A 98 3.89 -6.96 8.64
CA VAL A 98 4.78 -5.90 8.18
C VAL A 98 4.16 -5.14 7.03
N LYS A 99 4.08 -3.81 7.15
CA LYS A 99 3.50 -2.93 6.12
C LYS A 99 4.13 -3.08 4.74
N SER A 100 5.45 -3.20 4.67
CA SER A 100 6.17 -3.36 3.40
C SER A 100 5.88 -4.68 2.69
N SER A 101 5.12 -5.60 3.29
CA SER A 101 4.64 -6.81 2.61
C SER A 101 3.44 -6.57 1.70
N PHE A 102 2.78 -5.41 1.82
CA PHE A 102 1.55 -5.08 1.12
C PHE A 102 1.78 -3.96 0.12
N GLU A 103 1.16 -4.10 -1.04
CA GLU A 103 1.17 -3.08 -2.10
C GLU A 103 -0.16 -2.34 -2.19
N GLY A 104 -1.28 -3.00 -1.84
CA GLY A 104 -2.58 -2.34 -1.85
C GLY A 104 -3.77 -3.29 -1.67
N TRP A 105 -4.95 -2.70 -1.51
CA TRP A 105 -6.25 -3.38 -1.49
C TRP A 105 -7.21 -2.65 -2.42
N ASP A 106 -7.86 -3.38 -3.34
CA ASP A 106 -8.78 -2.79 -4.33
C ASP A 106 -10.27 -3.06 -4.05
N GLY A 107 -10.58 -3.92 -3.09
CA GLY A 107 -11.95 -4.32 -2.74
C GLY A 107 -12.23 -5.81 -2.83
N ASP A 108 -11.47 -6.55 -3.65
CA ASP A 108 -11.55 -8.02 -3.72
C ASP A 108 -10.19 -8.73 -3.72
N THR A 109 -9.12 -7.97 -3.98
CA THR A 109 -7.76 -8.43 -4.13
C THR A 109 -6.81 -7.60 -3.27
N LEU A 110 -6.04 -8.31 -2.46
CA LEU A 110 -4.99 -7.77 -1.61
C LEU A 110 -3.63 -8.06 -2.27
N TYR A 111 -3.02 -7.01 -2.79
CA TYR A 111 -1.73 -7.08 -3.47
C TYR A 111 -0.60 -7.11 -2.45
N LEU A 112 0.34 -8.03 -2.67
CA LEU A 112 1.49 -8.28 -1.83
C LEU A 112 2.76 -8.15 -2.67
N ILE A 113 3.90 -8.04 -1.99
CA ILE A 113 5.20 -8.01 -2.66
C ILE A 113 5.50 -9.27 -3.48
N ASN A 114 6.43 -9.15 -4.44
CA ASN A 114 6.92 -10.23 -5.30
C ASN A 114 5.81 -10.86 -6.16
N ASP A 115 4.90 -10.04 -6.68
CA ASP A 115 3.79 -10.44 -7.56
C ASP A 115 2.80 -11.44 -6.92
N PHE A 116 2.80 -11.53 -5.59
CA PHE A 116 1.80 -12.31 -4.85
C PHE A 116 0.54 -11.50 -4.61
N TYR A 117 -0.61 -12.16 -4.57
CA TYR A 117 -1.86 -11.52 -4.15
C TYR A 117 -2.79 -12.52 -3.49
N LEU A 118 -3.59 -12.01 -2.55
CA LEU A 118 -4.66 -12.74 -1.88
C LEU A 118 -5.99 -12.27 -2.44
N LYS A 119 -6.77 -13.18 -3.05
CA LYS A 119 -8.10 -12.87 -3.59
C LYS A 119 -9.18 -13.49 -2.72
N ILE A 120 -10.34 -12.84 -2.61
CA ILE A 120 -11.53 -13.44 -1.98
C ILE A 120 -11.81 -14.83 -2.57
N TYR A 121 -11.88 -15.83 -1.69
CA TYR A 121 -12.14 -17.21 -2.07
C TYR A 121 -13.64 -17.43 -2.24
N GLU A 122 -14.07 -17.69 -3.47
CA GLU A 122 -15.41 -18.14 -3.80
C GLU A 122 -15.41 -19.68 -3.92
N PRO A 123 -16.18 -20.40 -3.09
CA PRO A 123 -16.20 -21.87 -3.08
C PRO A 123 -16.86 -22.52 -4.30
#